data_AF-A0A4Q7ZTD4-F1
#
_entry.id   AF-A0A4Q7ZTD4-F1
#
_cell.length_a   1.000
_cell.length_b   1.000
_cell.length_c   1.000
_cell.angle_alpha   90.00
_cell.angle_beta   90.00
_cell.angle_gamma   90.00
#
_symmetry.space_group_name_H-M   'P 1'
#
loop_
_entity.id
_entity.type
_entity.pdbx_description
1 polymer ?
#
loop_
_entity_poly.entity_id
_entity_poly.type
_entity_poly.pdbx_seq_one_letter_code
_entity_poly.pdbx_strand_id
1 'polypeptide(L)'
;MQRVNADLLAMLDRNAAEVEGFEFTELLRSDSRHRLLNRLDALGAGRDRRFTEHVQVRRPDDSVVEGDLTALPVPGDSTDDAAYMVLLVGTRSRAEVPVAPGKKLLSAVDAKILEGVAAGASTVQLAGQLFLSRQGVEYHVSAMLRRLKAPNRPALISRAYRMGILTIGAWPPRVREEFVH
;
A
#
# COMPACT_ATOMS: atom_id res chain seq x y z
N MET A 1 -31.63 7.07 7.63
CA MET A 1 -30.95 6.66 8.88
C MET A 1 -29.68 5.88 8.51
N GLN A 2 -28.50 6.40 8.86
CA GLN A 2 -27.23 5.74 8.56
C GLN A 2 -27.07 4.52 9.48
N ARG A 3 -26.75 3.34 8.92
CA ARG A 3 -26.50 2.12 9.70
C ARG A 3 -25.04 1.72 9.51
N VAL A 4 -24.32 1.60 10.62
CA VAL A 4 -22.90 1.20 10.66
C VAL A 4 -22.82 -0.10 11.45
N ASN A 5 -22.09 -1.10 10.94
CA ASN A 5 -21.87 -2.36 11.67
C ASN A 5 -20.69 -2.25 12.64
N ALA A 6 -20.64 -3.14 13.63
CA ALA A 6 -19.59 -3.13 14.66
C ALA A 6 -18.18 -3.35 14.08
N ASP A 7 -18.05 -4.12 13.00
CA ASP A 7 -16.77 -4.38 12.35
C ASP A 7 -16.18 -3.12 11.71
N LEU A 8 -17.01 -2.30 11.07
CA LEU A 8 -16.61 -1.02 10.49
C LEU A 8 -16.21 -0.03 11.59
N LEU A 9 -16.97 0.04 12.69
CA LEU A 9 -16.61 0.86 13.85
C LEU A 9 -15.26 0.46 14.46
N ALA A 10 -15.04 -0.85 14.67
CA ALA A 10 -13.78 -1.37 15.18
C ALA A 10 -12.60 -1.09 14.23
N MET A 11 -12.81 -1.14 12.92
CA MET A 11 -11.78 -0.84 11.94
C MET A 11 -11.44 0.66 11.89
N LEU A 12 -12.41 1.54 12.12
CA LEU A 12 -12.23 2.99 12.16
C LEU A 12 -11.74 3.52 13.51
N ASP A 13 -11.70 2.65 14.52
CA ASP A 13 -11.43 3.01 15.93
C ASP A 13 -12.34 4.14 16.42
N ARG A 14 -13.63 4.03 16.09
CA ARG A 14 -14.67 5.01 16.42
C ARG A 14 -15.89 4.34 17.01
N ASN A 15 -16.63 5.07 17.84
CA ASN A 15 -17.93 4.61 18.33
C ASN A 15 -19.08 5.09 17.41
N ALA A 16 -20.28 4.52 17.59
CA ALA A 16 -21.42 4.84 16.74
C ALA A 16 -21.83 6.32 16.81
N ALA A 17 -21.77 6.93 18.00
CA ALA A 17 -22.15 8.34 18.21
C ALA A 17 -21.17 9.32 17.54
N GLU A 18 -19.91 8.92 17.31
CA GLU A 18 -18.91 9.72 16.59
C GLU A 18 -19.05 9.66 15.07
N VAL A 19 -19.79 8.67 14.56
CA VAL A 19 -20.00 8.45 13.12
C VAL A 19 -21.43 8.83 12.72
N GLU A 20 -22.36 8.88 13.68
CA GLU A 20 -23.74 9.31 13.47
C GLU A 20 -23.80 10.80 13.13
N GLY A 21 -24.22 11.11 11.89
CA GLY A 21 -24.25 12.47 11.37
C GLY A 21 -22.91 12.98 10.82
N PHE A 22 -21.87 12.14 10.84
CA PHE A 22 -20.58 12.45 10.22
C PHE A 22 -20.59 12.01 8.76
N GLU A 23 -20.29 12.95 7.84
CA GLU A 23 -20.16 12.63 6.43
C GLU A 23 -19.01 11.64 6.22
N PHE A 24 -19.31 10.45 5.69
CA PHE A 24 -18.30 9.40 5.48
C PHE A 24 -17.09 9.93 4.68
N THR A 25 -17.31 10.87 3.77
CA THR A 25 -16.26 11.46 2.93
C THR A 25 -15.26 12.32 3.70
N GLU A 26 -15.59 12.77 4.92
CA GLU A 26 -14.69 13.51 5.81
C GLU A 26 -13.69 12.59 6.54
N LEU A 27 -13.95 11.29 6.57
CA LEU A 27 -13.02 10.30 7.10
C LEU A 27 -11.86 10.01 6.13
N LEU A 28 -11.97 10.46 4.88
CA LEU A 28 -11.02 10.18 3.80
C LEU A 28 -9.95 11.25 3.66
N ARG A 29 -8.76 10.85 3.20
CA ARG A 29 -7.77 11.82 2.70
C ARG A 29 -8.30 12.57 1.48
N SER A 30 -7.80 13.78 1.26
CA SER A 30 -8.27 14.70 0.21
C SER A 30 -8.22 14.10 -1.20
N ASP A 31 -7.22 13.28 -1.51
CA ASP A 31 -7.08 12.62 -2.81
C ASP A 31 -8.09 11.48 -3.00
N SER A 32 -8.33 10.66 -1.97
CA SER A 32 -9.36 9.62 -1.96
C SER A 32 -10.77 10.22 -2.00
N ARG A 33 -10.99 11.34 -1.30
CA ARG A 33 -12.29 12.02 -1.22
C ARG A 33 -12.82 12.44 -2.59
N HIS A 34 -11.98 13.08 -3.39
CA HIS A 34 -12.41 13.62 -4.70
C HIS A 34 -12.79 12.49 -5.67
N ARG A 35 -12.02 11.39 -5.69
CA ARG A 35 -12.35 10.21 -6.50
C ARG A 35 -13.66 9.58 -6.05
N LEU A 36 -13.84 9.39 -4.73
CA LEU A 36 -15.05 8.77 -4.20
C LEU A 36 -16.32 9.57 -4.56
N LEU A 37 -16.29 10.89 -4.39
CA LEU A 37 -17.43 11.76 -4.72
C LEU A 37 -17.84 11.60 -6.19
N ASN A 38 -16.88 11.64 -7.11
CA ASN A 38 -17.15 11.45 -8.54
C ASN A 38 -17.79 10.08 -8.86
N ARG A 39 -17.41 9.02 -8.12
CA ARG A 39 -17.98 7.67 -8.30
C ARG A 39 -19.37 7.55 -7.68
N LEU A 40 -19.62 8.21 -6.56
CA LEU A 40 -20.96 8.31 -5.96
C LEU A 40 -21.93 9.07 -6.87
N ASP A 41 -21.48 10.16 -7.51
CA ASP A 41 -22.29 10.89 -8.50
C ASP A 41 -22.62 10.02 -9.72
N ALA A 42 -21.67 9.21 -10.18
CA ALA A 42 -21.90 8.25 -11.26
C ALA A 42 -22.90 7.15 -10.87
N LEU A 43 -22.84 6.69 -9.61
CA LEU A 43 -23.76 5.71 -9.04
C LEU A 43 -25.18 6.29 -8.92
N GLY A 44 -25.32 7.52 -8.42
CA GLY A 44 -26.61 8.21 -8.29
C GLY A 44 -27.25 8.62 -9.61
N ALA A 45 -26.43 8.92 -10.62
CA ALA A 45 -26.91 9.12 -11.99
C ALA A 45 -27.30 7.80 -12.70
N GLY A 46 -27.18 6.64 -12.02
CA GLY A 46 -27.47 5.33 -12.61
C GLY A 46 -26.49 4.88 -13.69
N ARG A 47 -25.36 5.58 -13.86
CA ARG A 47 -24.32 5.25 -14.85
C ARG A 47 -23.50 4.04 -14.42
N ASP A 48 -23.31 3.91 -13.11
CA ASP A 48 -22.70 2.74 -12.49
C ASP A 48 -23.74 1.99 -11.65
N ARG A 49 -23.65 0.65 -11.63
CA ARG A 49 -24.49 -0.19 -10.76
C ARG A 49 -23.81 -0.58 -9.45
N ARG A 50 -22.48 -0.41 -9.40
CA ARG A 50 -21.60 -0.62 -8.25
C ARG A 50 -20.21 -0.07 -8.60
N PHE A 51 -19.41 0.27 -7.61
CA PHE A 51 -17.98 0.49 -7.81
C PHE A 51 -17.19 -0.03 -6.62
N THR A 52 -15.90 -0.28 -6.85
CA THR A 52 -14.92 -0.53 -5.80
C THR A 52 -13.78 0.46 -5.98
N GLU A 53 -13.44 1.19 -4.94
CA GLU A 53 -12.36 2.18 -4.90
C GLU A 53 -11.42 1.88 -3.74
N HIS A 54 -10.12 2.05 -3.97
CA HIS A 54 -9.13 1.95 -2.91
C HIS A 54 -9.07 3.27 -2.14
N VAL A 55 -9.30 3.22 -0.83
CA VAL A 55 -9.40 4.41 0.02
C VAL A 55 -8.47 4.35 1.22
N GLN A 56 -7.98 5.52 1.62
CA GLN A 56 -7.25 5.72 2.86
C GLN A 56 -8.15 6.46 3.85
N VAL A 57 -8.41 5.82 4.99
CA VAL A 57 -9.29 6.35 6.04
C VAL A 57 -8.46 6.76 7.25
N ARG A 58 -8.69 7.96 7.77
CA ARG A 58 -8.00 8.50 8.94
C ARG A 58 -8.72 8.12 10.22
N ARG A 59 -7.99 7.49 11.15
CA ARG A 59 -8.46 7.19 12.51
C ARG A 59 -8.33 8.41 13.43
N PRO A 60 -9.01 8.42 14.60
CA PRO A 60 -8.88 9.51 15.57
C PRO A 60 -7.45 9.75 16.08
N ASP A 61 -6.61 8.71 16.10
CA ASP A 61 -5.19 8.76 16.47
C ASP A 61 -4.27 9.24 15.32
N ASP A 62 -4.84 9.79 14.25
CA ASP A 62 -4.18 10.18 12.99
C ASP A 62 -3.50 9.03 12.21
N SER A 63 -3.60 7.78 12.66
CA SER A 63 -3.17 6.63 11.88
C SER A 63 -4.09 6.43 10.65
N VAL A 64 -3.54 5.78 9.62
CA VAL A 64 -4.25 5.57 8.36
C VAL A 64 -4.53 4.08 8.17
N VAL A 65 -5.78 3.76 7.84
CA VAL A 65 -6.20 2.43 7.41
C VAL A 65 -6.46 2.46 5.92
N GLU A 66 -5.83 1.55 5.20
CA GLU A 66 -6.14 1.29 3.79
C GLU A 66 -7.25 0.26 3.68
N GLY A 67 -8.15 0.44 2.72
CA GLY A 67 -9.24 -0.49 2.49
C GLY A 67 -9.85 -0.34 1.11
N ASP A 68 -10.48 -1.41 0.66
CA ASP A 68 -11.29 -1.36 -0.54
C ASP A 68 -12.73 -1.02 -0.15
N LEU A 69 -13.20 0.11 -0.66
CA LEU A 69 -14.55 0.60 -0.47
C LEU A 69 -15.39 0.17 -1.66
N THR A 70 -16.39 -0.67 -1.42
CA THR A 70 -17.40 -1.02 -2.42
C THR A 70 -18.71 -0.33 -2.11
N ALA A 71 -19.24 0.44 -3.06
CA ALA A 71 -20.55 1.07 -2.93
C ALA A 71 -21.53 0.48 -3.95
N LEU A 72 -22.75 0.25 -3.51
CA LEU A 72 -23.87 -0.18 -4.34
C LEU A 72 -25.18 0.49 -3.90
N PRO A 73 -26.10 0.79 -4.83
CA PRO A 73 -27.43 1.25 -4.48
C PRO A 73 -28.19 0.12 -3.79
N VAL A 74 -28.93 0.46 -2.74
CA VAL A 74 -29.85 -0.42 -2.04
C VAL A 74 -31.24 0.19 -2.17
N PRO A 75 -32.28 -0.61 -2.47
CA PRO A 75 -33.65 -0.11 -2.45
C PRO A 75 -33.95 0.55 -1.10
N GLY A 76 -34.36 1.81 -1.13
CA GLY A 76 -34.86 2.51 0.04
C GLY A 76 -36.27 2.05 0.40
N ASP A 77 -36.68 2.32 1.65
CA ASP A 77 -38.05 2.09 2.11
C ASP A 77 -39.05 3.11 1.53
N SER A 78 -38.56 4.16 0.87
CA SER A 78 -39.32 5.23 0.20
C SER A 78 -38.81 5.43 -1.23
N THR A 79 -39.67 5.90 -2.13
CA THR A 79 -39.37 6.08 -3.56
C THR A 79 -38.38 7.21 -3.88
N ASP A 80 -38.07 8.08 -2.92
CA ASP A 80 -37.15 9.23 -3.08
C ASP A 80 -35.81 9.08 -2.32
N ASP A 81 -35.67 8.09 -1.43
CA ASP A 81 -34.41 7.88 -0.69
C ASP A 81 -33.58 6.78 -1.35
N ALA A 82 -32.74 7.16 -2.31
CA ALA A 82 -31.68 6.27 -2.78
C ALA A 82 -30.66 6.04 -1.66
N ALA A 83 -30.76 4.90 -0.98
CA ALA A 83 -29.78 4.48 0.02
C ALA A 83 -28.59 3.81 -0.69
N TYR A 84 -27.37 4.09 -0.23
CA TYR A 84 -26.17 3.39 -0.68
C TYR A 84 -25.61 2.55 0.45
N MET A 85 -25.33 1.28 0.17
CA MET A 85 -24.55 0.45 1.08
C MET A 85 -23.08 0.57 0.71
N VAL A 86 -22.29 0.94 1.71
CA VAL A 86 -20.84 1.02 1.63
C VAL A 86 -20.26 -0.15 2.41
N LEU A 87 -19.60 -1.07 1.72
CA LEU A 87 -18.79 -2.12 2.30
C LEU A 87 -17.33 -1.68 2.27
N LEU A 88 -16.74 -1.46 3.43
CA LEU A 88 -15.31 -1.21 3.54
C LEU A 88 -14.62 -2.47 4.03
N VAL A 89 -13.93 -3.16 3.13
CA VAL A 89 -13.09 -4.29 3.49
C VAL A 89 -11.73 -3.72 3.80
N GLY A 90 -11.40 -3.66 5.09
CA GLY A 90 -10.04 -3.37 5.51
C GLY A 90 -9.13 -4.36 4.83
N THR A 91 -8.27 -3.89 3.93
CA THR A 91 -7.08 -4.66 3.67
C THR A 91 -6.40 -4.56 5.03
N ARG A 92 -6.30 -5.69 5.75
CA ARG A 92 -5.20 -5.77 6.71
C ARG A 92 -4.03 -5.45 5.79
N SER A 93 -3.49 -4.23 5.87
CA SER A 93 -2.16 -3.92 5.39
C SER A 93 -1.42 -5.14 5.82
N ARG A 94 -1.08 -6.00 4.85
CA ARG A 94 -0.55 -7.31 5.13
C ARG A 94 0.67 -6.94 5.90
N ALA A 95 0.56 -7.05 7.24
CA ALA A 95 1.36 -6.25 8.15
C ALA A 95 2.74 -6.28 7.55
N GLU A 96 3.26 -5.11 7.13
CA GLU A 96 4.65 -4.99 6.69
C GLU A 96 5.37 -5.96 7.59
N VAL A 97 5.80 -7.11 7.05
CA VAL A 97 6.23 -8.20 7.94
C VAL A 97 7.32 -7.51 8.70
N PRO A 98 7.20 -7.30 10.04
CA PRO A 98 8.21 -6.54 10.72
C PRO A 98 9.43 -7.41 10.52
N VAL A 99 10.33 -7.00 9.63
CA VAL A 99 11.58 -7.71 9.50
C VAL A 99 12.19 -7.42 10.84
N ALA A 100 12.24 -8.46 11.66
CA ALA A 100 12.58 -8.37 13.07
C ALA A 100 13.69 -7.32 13.22
N PRO A 101 13.45 -6.23 13.98
CA PRO A 101 14.41 -5.15 14.10
C PRO A 101 15.75 -5.75 14.53
N GLY A 102 16.81 -5.49 13.76
CA GLY A 102 18.17 -5.87 14.13
C GLY A 102 18.89 -6.90 13.26
N LYS A 103 18.39 -7.29 12.08
CA LYS A 103 19.23 -8.03 11.12
C LYS A 103 19.80 -7.08 10.08
N LYS A 104 21.03 -6.61 10.34
CA LYS A 104 21.90 -6.08 9.29
C LYS A 104 22.13 -7.20 8.27
N LEU A 105 21.41 -7.16 7.16
CA LEU A 105 21.42 -8.21 6.15
C LEU A 105 22.46 -7.87 5.08
N LEU A 106 22.34 -6.74 4.43
CA LEU A 106 23.13 -6.41 3.24
C LEU A 106 24.47 -5.79 3.63
N SER A 107 25.52 -6.12 2.89
CA SER A 107 26.75 -5.31 2.95
C SER A 107 26.47 -3.96 2.27
N ALA A 108 27.33 -2.96 2.51
CA ALA A 108 27.22 -1.67 1.81
C ALA A 108 27.21 -1.84 0.27
N VAL A 109 28.00 -2.79 -0.24
CA VAL A 109 28.05 -3.12 -1.68
C VAL A 109 26.75 -3.77 -2.14
N ASP A 110 26.23 -4.77 -1.42
CA ASP A 110 24.96 -5.43 -1.76
C ASP A 110 23.81 -4.42 -1.78
N ALA A 111 23.78 -3.48 -0.82
CA ALA A 111 22.79 -2.42 -0.77
C ALA A 111 22.86 -1.52 -2.01
N LYS A 112 24.05 -1.05 -2.39
CA LYS A 112 24.23 -0.22 -3.60
C LYS A 112 23.87 -0.96 -4.89
N ILE A 113 24.21 -2.25 -4.98
CA ILE A 113 23.80 -3.10 -6.10
C ILE A 113 22.28 -3.22 -6.15
N LEU A 114 21.62 -3.49 -5.01
CA LEU A 114 20.16 -3.61 -4.95
C LEU A 114 19.46 -2.29 -5.33
N GLU A 115 19.95 -1.15 -4.85
CA GLU A 115 19.46 0.18 -5.23
C GLU A 115 19.54 0.41 -6.74
N GLY A 116 20.71 0.15 -7.34
CA GLY A 116 20.89 0.35 -8.77
C GLY A 116 20.10 -0.64 -9.62
N VAL A 117 19.99 -1.92 -9.20
CA VAL A 117 19.12 -2.90 -9.86
C VAL A 117 17.65 -2.44 -9.81
N ALA A 118 17.18 -1.96 -8.67
CA ALA A 118 15.82 -1.43 -8.52
C ALA A 118 15.58 -0.15 -9.34
N ALA A 119 16.63 0.65 -9.57
CA ALA A 119 16.61 1.80 -10.47
C ALA A 119 16.71 1.43 -11.96
N GLY A 120 16.85 0.14 -12.30
CA GLY A 120 16.97 -0.34 -13.68
C GLY A 120 18.38 -0.32 -14.27
N ALA A 121 19.42 -0.13 -13.45
CA ALA A 121 20.80 -0.17 -13.92
C ALA A 121 21.19 -1.56 -14.41
N SER A 122 21.86 -1.62 -15.56
CA SER A 122 22.44 -2.84 -16.10
C SER A 122 23.65 -3.31 -15.26
N THR A 123 23.97 -4.61 -15.34
CA THR A 123 25.19 -5.16 -14.71
C THR A 123 26.46 -4.41 -15.14
N VAL A 124 26.52 -3.90 -16.37
CA VAL A 124 27.67 -3.12 -16.88
C VAL A 124 27.75 -1.76 -16.18
N GLN A 125 26.63 -1.05 -16.04
CA GLN A 125 26.60 0.24 -15.35
C GLN A 125 26.97 0.08 -13.87
N LEU A 126 26.43 -0.94 -13.20
CA LEU A 126 26.75 -1.25 -11.80
C LEU A 126 28.23 -1.58 -11.61
N ALA A 127 28.80 -2.40 -12.51
CA ALA A 127 30.22 -2.74 -12.48
C ALA A 127 31.10 -1.49 -12.58
N GLY A 128 30.78 -0.57 -13.50
CA GLY A 128 31.50 0.69 -13.65
C GLY A 128 31.36 1.62 -12.44
N GLN A 129 30.14 1.77 -11.90
CA GLN A 129 29.86 2.67 -10.77
C GLN A 129 30.47 2.19 -9.45
N LEU A 130 30.56 0.88 -9.25
CA LEU A 130 31.02 0.27 -7.99
C LEU A 130 32.46 -0.24 -8.07
N PHE A 131 33.16 -0.01 -9.19
CA PHE A 131 34.51 -0.51 -9.44
C PHE A 131 34.64 -2.03 -9.26
N LEU A 132 33.61 -2.77 -9.70
CA LEU A 132 33.56 -4.22 -9.65
C LEU A 132 33.66 -4.81 -11.06
N SER A 133 34.05 -6.08 -11.16
CA SER A 133 33.88 -6.82 -12.41
C SER A 133 32.40 -7.12 -12.65
N ARG A 134 31.98 -7.30 -13.91
CA ARG A 134 30.62 -7.73 -14.25
C ARG A 134 30.24 -9.03 -13.54
N GLN A 135 31.18 -9.98 -13.47
CA GLN A 135 30.99 -11.25 -12.76
C GLN A 135 30.87 -11.05 -11.25
N GLY A 136 31.61 -10.10 -10.68
CA GLY A 136 31.46 -9.70 -9.27
C GLY A 136 30.06 -9.20 -8.97
N VAL A 137 29.50 -8.33 -9.82
CA VAL A 137 28.11 -7.86 -9.68
C VAL A 137 27.12 -9.03 -9.77
N GLU A 138 27.25 -9.91 -10.76
CA GLU A 138 26.37 -11.09 -10.87
C GLU A 138 26.47 -12.03 -9.67
N TYR A 139 27.67 -12.16 -9.08
CA TYR A 139 27.87 -12.93 -7.86
C TYR A 139 27.05 -12.35 -6.69
N HIS A 140 27.15 -11.04 -6.45
CA HIS A 140 26.38 -10.37 -5.41
C HIS A 140 24.86 -10.49 -5.64
N VAL A 141 24.40 -10.29 -6.89
CA VAL A 141 22.98 -10.47 -7.22
C VAL A 141 22.52 -11.89 -6.96
N SER A 142 23.30 -12.90 -7.36
CA SER A 142 22.99 -14.31 -7.12
C SER A 142 22.95 -14.66 -5.62
N ALA A 143 23.88 -14.10 -4.84
CA ALA A 143 23.88 -14.24 -3.39
C ALA A 143 22.61 -13.62 -2.77
N MET A 144 22.21 -12.43 -3.21
CA MET A 144 20.99 -11.77 -2.75
C MET A 144 19.72 -12.55 -3.14
N LEU A 145 19.64 -13.09 -4.35
CA LEU A 145 18.54 -13.95 -4.80
C LEU A 145 18.34 -15.15 -3.86
N ARG A 146 19.43 -15.85 -3.53
CA ARG A 146 19.39 -16.99 -2.60
C ARG A 146 18.95 -16.55 -1.20
N ARG A 147 19.53 -15.48 -0.68
CA ARG A 147 19.27 -14.97 0.68
C ARG A 147 17.83 -14.49 0.86
N LEU A 148 17.29 -13.80 -0.14
CA LEU A 148 15.91 -13.28 -0.13
C LEU A 148 14.89 -14.29 -0.69
N LYS A 149 15.34 -15.49 -1.07
CA LYS A 149 14.50 -16.55 -1.65
C LYS A 149 13.70 -16.03 -2.85
N ALA A 150 14.38 -15.31 -3.74
CA ALA A 150 13.84 -14.77 -4.97
C ALA A 150 14.33 -15.59 -6.18
N PRO A 151 13.43 -16.04 -7.08
CA PRO A 151 13.80 -16.90 -8.20
C PRO A 151 14.49 -16.15 -9.37
N ASN A 152 14.37 -14.83 -9.44
CA ASN A 152 14.93 -14.01 -10.52
C ASN A 152 15.07 -12.54 -10.09
N ARG A 153 15.77 -11.73 -10.92
CA ARG A 153 16.06 -10.31 -10.64
C ARG A 153 14.81 -9.45 -10.37
N PRO A 154 13.72 -9.51 -11.15
CA PRO A 154 12.50 -8.77 -10.80
C PRO A 154 11.91 -9.20 -9.45
N ALA A 155 11.86 -10.51 -9.19
CA ALA A 155 11.35 -11.01 -7.91
C ALA A 155 12.23 -10.60 -6.72
N LEU A 156 13.54 -10.37 -6.92
CA LEU A 156 14.44 -9.81 -5.91
C LEU A 156 13.96 -8.43 -5.46
N ILE A 157 13.65 -7.56 -6.42
CA ILE A 157 13.16 -6.20 -6.17
C ILE A 157 11.82 -6.26 -5.45
N SER A 158 10.88 -7.06 -5.95
CA SER A 158 9.56 -7.23 -5.30
C SER A 158 9.69 -7.77 -3.88
N ARG A 159 10.61 -8.71 -3.63
CA ARG A 159 10.88 -9.23 -2.27
C ARG A 159 11.46 -8.14 -1.36
N ALA A 160 12.40 -7.35 -1.87
CA ALA A 160 13.04 -6.28 -1.12
C ALA A 160 12.03 -5.22 -0.68
N TYR A 161 11.10 -4.80 -1.55
CA TYR A 161 9.99 -3.92 -1.17
C TYR A 161 9.05 -4.59 -0.16
N ARG A 162 8.66 -5.85 -0.39
CA ARG A 162 7.77 -6.57 0.53
C ARG A 162 8.38 -6.76 1.92
N MET A 163 9.70 -6.88 2.01
CA MET A 163 10.44 -6.99 3.26
C MET A 163 10.80 -5.62 3.85
N GLY A 164 10.34 -4.52 3.25
CA GLY A 164 10.67 -3.17 3.71
C GLY A 164 12.15 -2.83 3.59
N ILE A 165 12.98 -3.63 2.90
CA ILE A 165 14.41 -3.34 2.70
C ILE A 165 14.56 -2.09 1.83
N LEU A 166 13.76 -2.01 0.75
CA LEU A 166 13.66 -0.82 -0.09
C LEU A 166 12.56 0.10 0.44
N THR A 167 12.85 1.39 0.46
CA THR A 167 11.92 2.44 0.89
C THR A 167 10.80 2.63 -0.12
N ILE A 168 9.55 2.52 0.32
CA ILE A 168 8.37 2.75 -0.52
C ILE A 168 8.19 4.26 -0.75
N GLY A 169 7.86 4.67 -1.98
CA GLY A 169 7.58 6.07 -2.32
C GLY A 169 8.82 6.95 -2.55
N ALA A 170 10.04 6.41 -2.40
CA ALA A 170 11.28 7.13 -2.66
C ALA A 170 11.84 6.83 -4.06
N TRP A 171 12.12 7.89 -4.84
CA TRP A 171 12.85 7.80 -6.10
C TRP A 171 14.09 8.73 -6.08
N PRO A 172 15.30 8.24 -6.40
CA PRO A 172 15.61 6.86 -6.79
C PRO A 172 15.44 5.88 -5.61
N PRO A 173 15.29 4.56 -5.86
CA PRO A 173 15.12 3.57 -4.80
C PRO A 173 16.28 3.59 -3.81
N ARG A 174 15.96 3.43 -2.52
CA ARG A 174 16.93 3.45 -1.41
C ARG A 174 16.72 2.28 -0.47
N VAL A 175 17.82 1.65 -0.08
CA VAL A 175 17.83 0.64 1.00
C VAL A 175 17.82 1.37 2.34
N ARG A 176 16.97 0.94 3.28
CA ARG A 176 16.93 1.52 4.63
C ARG A 176 18.18 1.11 5.41
N GLU A 177 18.77 2.05 6.15
CA GLU A 177 20.09 1.88 6.78
C GLU A 177 20.12 0.75 7.83
N GLU A 178 19.01 0.46 8.49
CA GLU A 178 18.91 -0.63 9.46
C GLU A 178 19.19 -2.03 8.88
N PHE A 179 19.14 -2.17 7.54
CA PHE A 179 19.44 -3.42 6.85
C PHE A 179 20.90 -3.57 6.42
N VAL A 180 21.75 -2.56 6.63
CA VAL A 180 23.14 -2.55 6.16
C VAL A 180 24.11 -2.84 7.32
N HIS A 181 25.05 -3.81 7.17
CA HIS A 181 26.09 -4.09 8.18
C HIS A 181 27.37 -3.31 7.98
#